data_AF-A0ABC9QWK8-F1
#
_entry.id   AF-A0ABC9QWK8-F1
#
_cell.length_a   1.000
_cell.length_b   1.000
_cell.length_c   1.000
_cell.angle_alpha   90.00
_cell.angle_beta   90.00
_cell.angle_gamma   90.00
#
_symmetry.space_group_name_H-M   'P 1'
#
loop_
_entity.id
_entity.type
_entity.pdbx_description
1 polymer ?
#
loop_
_entity_poly.entity_id
_entity_poly.type
_entity_poly.pdbx_seq_one_letter_code
_entity_poly.pdbx_strand_id
1 'polypeptide(L)'
;MNNFFKTNDTDIGCSKVKCNDCSGFYILRSSDYGEFGGCTNFPKCRSKLSKSKFILSFIKENGINIYKWEKKCWKCEKNTEVYSYYLHYQLLKSSANATALVFAGIGYIQSVDNYLTNKYPSIQLKYSKTINSGYIANTCIHCNALQGKNYIVDDPHEIFGNMYIQKCMEKYFVENVPDWLLNIKPEEIDRLGILYIS
;
A
#
# COMPACT_ATOMS: atom_id res chain seq x y z
N MET A 1 2.92 26.59 27.30
CA MET A 1 2.96 27.08 25.92
C MET A 1 3.86 26.14 25.14
N ASN A 2 3.27 25.09 24.57
CA ASN A 2 4.00 24.00 23.92
C ASN A 2 4.19 24.34 22.45
N ASN A 3 5.45 24.27 22.01
CA ASN A 3 5.85 24.32 20.61
C ASN A 3 5.27 23.12 19.87
N PHE A 4 4.08 23.31 19.28
CA PHE A 4 3.54 22.41 18.27
C PHE A 4 4.18 22.76 16.93
N PHE A 5 5.08 21.87 16.50
CA PHE A 5 5.42 21.55 15.10
C PHE A 5 5.63 22.72 14.13
N LYS A 6 6.90 23.14 13.97
CA LYS A 6 7.41 23.45 12.62
C LYS A 6 7.73 22.13 11.94
N THR A 7 6.73 21.43 11.41
CA THR A 7 6.97 20.48 10.32
C THR A 7 7.08 21.32 9.07
N ASN A 8 8.28 21.42 8.50
CA ASN A 8 8.48 22.12 7.24
C ASN A 8 7.56 21.51 6.19
N ASP A 9 6.79 22.35 5.48
CA ASP A 9 5.90 22.01 4.36
C ASP A 9 6.64 21.45 3.12
N THR A 10 7.82 20.84 3.30
CA THR A 10 8.68 20.28 2.26
C THR A 10 8.67 18.75 2.19
N ASP A 11 8.06 18.05 3.16
CA ASP A 11 8.04 16.57 3.20
C ASP A 11 6.75 15.93 2.64
N ILE A 12 5.85 16.76 2.10
CA ILE A 12 4.62 16.33 1.46
C ILE A 12 4.84 16.38 -0.06
N GLY A 13 5.20 15.26 -0.71
CA GLY A 13 5.03 15.15 -2.17
C GLY A 13 6.16 14.61 -3.05
N CYS A 14 7.29 14.12 -2.54
CA CYS A 14 8.39 13.68 -3.41
C CYS A 14 8.85 12.25 -3.08
N SER A 15 8.67 11.32 -4.03
CA SER A 15 9.28 10.00 -3.96
C SER A 15 10.79 10.15 -3.77
N LYS A 16 11.37 9.38 -2.83
CA LYS A 16 12.81 9.39 -2.57
C LYS A 16 13.64 8.65 -3.63
N VAL A 17 13.01 8.10 -4.66
CA VAL A 17 13.69 7.36 -5.72
C VAL A 17 14.43 8.33 -6.63
N LYS A 18 15.76 8.43 -6.45
CA LYS A 18 16.61 9.33 -7.23
C LYS A 18 16.57 9.02 -8.73
N CYS A 19 16.57 10.07 -9.54
CA CYS A 19 16.77 9.94 -10.99
C CYS A 19 18.21 9.52 -11.28
N ASN A 20 18.40 8.63 -12.26
CA ASN A 20 19.75 8.19 -12.64
C ASN A 20 20.50 9.24 -13.49
N ASP A 21 19.78 10.20 -14.08
CA ASP A 21 20.33 11.10 -15.11
C ASP A 21 20.42 12.56 -14.65
N CYS A 22 19.84 12.92 -13.50
CA CYS A 22 19.91 14.28 -12.94
C CYS A 22 19.62 14.30 -11.43
N SER A 23 19.67 15.48 -10.80
CA SER A 23 19.36 15.67 -9.37
C SER A 23 17.87 15.57 -9.01
N GLY A 24 17.00 15.23 -9.97
CA GLY A 24 15.57 15.02 -9.74
C GLY A 24 15.25 13.65 -9.15
N PHE A 25 13.96 13.36 -9.03
CA PHE A 25 13.44 12.10 -8.52
C PHE A 25 12.51 11.46 -9.56
N TYR A 26 12.31 10.13 -9.50
CA TYR A 26 11.24 9.47 -10.23
C TYR A 26 9.93 9.59 -9.44
N ILE A 27 8.85 9.86 -10.16
CA ILE A 27 7.47 9.84 -9.67
C ILE A 27 6.63 8.94 -10.59
N LEU A 28 5.51 8.42 -10.08
CA LEU A 28 4.59 7.64 -10.91
C LEU A 28 3.91 8.56 -11.93
N ARG A 29 3.96 8.17 -13.21
CA ARG A 29 3.29 8.86 -14.32
C ARG A 29 2.54 7.83 -15.18
N SER A 30 1.53 8.29 -15.91
CA SER A 30 0.77 7.49 -16.88
C SER A 30 0.97 8.01 -18.30
N SER A 31 0.82 7.12 -19.28
CA SER A 31 0.80 7.40 -20.72
C SER A 31 -0.13 6.41 -21.44
N ASP A 32 -0.33 6.58 -22.74
CA ASP A 32 -1.10 5.64 -23.57
C ASP A 32 -0.55 4.20 -23.55
N TYR A 33 0.74 4.03 -23.20
CA TYR A 33 1.40 2.73 -23.09
C TYR A 33 1.43 2.18 -21.65
N GLY A 34 0.74 2.84 -20.71
CA GLY A 34 0.71 2.51 -19.29
C GLY A 34 1.65 3.34 -18.42
N GLU A 35 1.82 2.87 -17.19
CA GLU A 35 2.51 3.59 -16.11
C GLU A 35 4.02 3.37 -16.12
N PHE A 36 4.72 4.40 -15.67
CA PHE A 36 6.17 4.39 -15.56
C PHE A 36 6.65 5.37 -14.49
N GLY A 37 7.86 5.13 -13.96
CA GLY A 37 8.55 6.11 -13.14
C GLY A 37 9.18 7.16 -14.05
N GLY A 38 8.67 8.39 -14.04
CA GLY A 38 9.19 9.49 -14.85
C GLY A 38 9.87 10.56 -13.99
N CYS A 39 10.96 11.15 -14.48
CA CYS A 39 11.69 12.17 -13.75
C CYS A 39 10.82 13.43 -13.47
N THR A 40 10.98 14.04 -12.29
CA THR A 40 10.36 15.31 -11.91
C THR A 40 10.85 16.48 -12.78
N ASN A 41 12.06 16.40 -13.36
CA ASN A 41 12.65 17.45 -14.19
C ASN A 41 12.26 17.38 -15.69
N PHE A 42 11.24 16.60 -16.06
CA PHE A 42 10.70 16.61 -17.43
C PHE A 42 10.16 18.01 -17.80
N PRO A 43 10.36 18.51 -19.04
CA PRO A 43 10.92 17.85 -20.22
C PRO A 43 12.45 17.89 -20.33
N LYS A 44 13.15 18.58 -19.42
CA LYS A 44 14.61 18.73 -19.46
C LYS A 44 15.34 17.41 -19.21
N CYS A 45 14.75 16.52 -18.41
CA CYS A 45 15.20 15.14 -18.23
C CYS A 45 14.09 14.16 -18.66
N ARG A 46 14.39 13.25 -19.58
CA ARG A 46 13.45 12.24 -20.11
C ARG A 46 13.69 10.83 -19.56
N SER A 47 14.44 10.72 -18.48
CA SER A 47 14.73 9.44 -17.82
C SER A 47 13.45 8.74 -17.38
N LYS A 48 13.43 7.41 -17.52
CA LYS A 48 12.25 6.56 -17.26
C LYS A 48 12.66 5.27 -16.56
N LEU A 49 11.79 4.77 -15.68
CA LEU A 49 11.80 3.40 -15.18
C LEU A 49 10.50 2.71 -15.59
N SER A 50 10.53 1.41 -15.88
CA SER A 50 9.28 0.63 -15.98
C SER A 50 8.49 0.73 -14.68
N LYS A 51 7.16 0.54 -14.73
CA LYS A 51 6.28 0.50 -13.56
C LYS A 51 6.91 -0.29 -12.41
N SER A 52 7.29 -1.55 -12.69
CA SER A 52 7.76 -2.47 -11.67
C SER A 52 9.11 -2.06 -11.10
N LYS A 53 10.04 -1.60 -11.94
CA LYS A 53 11.34 -1.09 -11.48
C LYS A 53 11.17 0.15 -10.61
N PHE A 54 10.23 1.03 -10.95
CA PHE A 54 9.90 2.19 -10.12
C PHE A 54 9.33 1.77 -8.77
N ILE A 55 8.30 0.92 -8.75
CA ILE A 55 7.64 0.47 -7.51
C ILE A 55 8.63 -0.26 -6.59
N LEU A 56 9.47 -1.15 -7.13
CA LEU A 56 10.52 -1.81 -6.34
C LEU A 56 11.50 -0.79 -5.74
N SER A 57 11.97 0.17 -6.55
CA SER A 57 12.88 1.21 -6.05
C SER A 57 12.19 2.08 -5.00
N PHE A 58 10.89 2.34 -5.16
CA PHE A 58 10.09 3.07 -4.18
C PHE A 58 9.99 2.32 -2.85
N ILE A 59 9.66 1.02 -2.88
CA ILE A 59 9.58 0.21 -1.67
C ILE A 59 10.95 0.08 -1.01
N LYS A 60 12.02 -0.06 -1.79
CA LYS A 60 13.40 -0.10 -1.28
C LYS A 60 13.76 1.15 -0.46
N GLU A 61 13.36 2.33 -0.93
CA GLU A 61 13.67 3.60 -0.27
C GLU A 61 12.70 3.97 0.86
N ASN A 62 11.46 3.45 0.84
CA ASN A 62 10.39 3.93 1.73
C ASN A 62 9.75 2.84 2.61
N GLY A 63 10.05 1.56 2.38
CA GLY A 63 9.37 0.44 3.01
C GLY A 63 7.88 0.37 2.68
N ILE A 64 7.17 -0.54 3.36
CA ILE A 64 5.71 -0.68 3.29
C ILE A 64 5.11 -0.36 4.66
N ASN A 65 4.14 0.54 4.69
CA ASN A 65 3.40 0.86 5.90
C ASN A 65 2.32 -0.18 6.15
N ILE A 66 2.31 -0.72 7.36
CA ILE A 66 1.27 -1.61 7.85
C ILE A 66 0.31 -0.80 8.72
N TYR A 67 -0.98 -1.04 8.52
CA TYR A 67 -2.06 -0.40 9.24
C TYR A 67 -2.92 -1.44 9.95
N LYS A 68 -3.52 -1.05 11.07
CA LYS A 68 -4.44 -1.86 11.86
C LYS A 68 -5.64 -1.05 12.29
N TRP A 69 -6.80 -1.69 12.32
CA TRP A 69 -8.00 -1.15 12.94
C TRP A 69 -8.84 -2.27 13.55
N GLU A 70 -9.77 -1.90 14.42
CA GLU A 70 -10.75 -2.82 14.98
C GLU A 70 -12.03 -2.82 14.17
N LYS A 71 -12.66 -3.98 14.05
CA LYS A 71 -14.01 -4.11 13.48
C LYS A 71 -14.80 -5.20 14.19
N LYS A 72 -16.12 -5.15 14.07
CA LYS A 72 -17.00 -6.22 14.54
C LYS A 72 -16.90 -7.45 13.63
N CYS A 73 -16.68 -8.63 14.20
CA CYS A 73 -16.65 -9.88 13.46
C CYS A 73 -18.07 -10.30 13.05
N TRP A 74 -18.28 -10.57 11.77
CA TRP A 74 -19.60 -10.98 11.23
C TRP A 74 -20.12 -12.32 11.74
N LYS A 75 -19.25 -13.18 12.31
CA LYS A 75 -19.63 -14.51 12.80
C LYS A 75 -19.92 -14.54 14.29
N CYS A 76 -19.04 -13.94 15.10
CA CYS A 76 -19.12 -14.03 16.55
C CYS A 76 -19.47 -12.70 17.24
N GLU A 77 -19.66 -11.63 16.47
CA GLU A 77 -20.06 -10.29 16.94
C GLU A 77 -19.06 -9.59 17.88
N LYS A 78 -17.93 -10.24 18.22
CA LYS A 78 -16.84 -9.65 19.00
C LYS A 78 -15.97 -8.76 18.12
N ASN A 79 -15.40 -7.72 18.72
CA ASN A 79 -14.40 -6.91 18.05
C ASN A 79 -13.16 -7.73 17.74
N THR A 80 -12.56 -7.50 16.59
CA THR A 80 -11.32 -8.13 16.18
C THR A 80 -10.47 -7.12 15.46
N GLU A 81 -9.18 -7.19 15.72
CA GLU A 81 -8.20 -6.45 14.96
C GLU A 81 -8.04 -7.08 13.58
N VAL A 82 -7.80 -6.23 12.60
CA VAL A 82 -7.46 -6.60 11.23
C VAL A 82 -6.37 -5.66 10.74
N TYR A 83 -5.55 -6.18 9.84
CA TYR A 83 -4.35 -5.52 9.35
C TYR A 83 -4.42 -5.39 7.83
N SER A 84 -3.76 -4.40 7.27
CA SER A 84 -3.49 -4.35 5.83
C SER A 84 -2.31 -3.42 5.53
N TYR A 85 -1.86 -3.42 4.29
CA TYR A 85 -1.06 -2.35 3.72
C TYR A 85 -1.78 -1.77 2.51
N TYR A 86 -1.46 -0.54 2.18
CA TYR A 86 -2.10 0.17 1.07
C TYR A 86 -1.06 0.87 0.23
N LEU A 87 -0.43 0.12 -0.68
CA LEU A 87 0.68 0.63 -1.48
C LEU A 87 0.27 1.85 -2.32
N HIS A 88 -0.95 1.87 -2.85
CA HIS A 88 -1.48 3.02 -3.58
C HIS A 88 -1.46 4.31 -2.76
N TYR A 89 -1.77 4.30 -1.46
CA TYR A 89 -1.71 5.50 -0.62
C TYR A 89 -0.28 6.01 -0.45
N GLN A 90 0.68 5.11 -0.30
CA GLN A 90 2.09 5.50 -0.22
C GLN A 90 2.59 6.07 -1.55
N LEU A 91 2.18 5.47 -2.68
CA LEU A 91 2.53 5.94 -4.02
C LEU A 91 1.82 7.24 -4.42
N LEU A 92 0.58 7.48 -3.96
CA LEU A 92 -0.17 8.70 -4.22
C LEU A 92 0.52 9.95 -3.69
N LYS A 93 1.17 9.85 -2.51
CA LYS A 93 2.02 10.92 -1.97
C LYS A 93 3.23 11.24 -2.88
N SER A 94 3.49 10.41 -3.88
CA SER A 94 4.59 10.53 -4.84
C SER A 94 4.11 10.69 -6.29
N SER A 95 2.83 10.97 -6.53
CA SER A 95 2.26 11.14 -7.87
C SER A 95 1.94 12.61 -8.16
N ALA A 96 2.30 13.07 -9.37
CA ALA A 96 1.99 14.43 -9.81
C ALA A 96 0.56 14.58 -10.38
N ASN A 97 -0.08 13.48 -10.82
CA ASN A 97 -1.45 13.45 -11.33
C ASN A 97 -2.04 12.05 -11.02
N ALA A 98 -2.98 11.99 -10.08
CA ALA A 98 -3.50 10.76 -9.48
C ALA A 98 -4.56 10.04 -10.34
N THR A 99 -4.35 9.90 -11.65
CA THR A 99 -5.29 9.18 -12.52
C THR A 99 -5.08 7.66 -12.51
N ALA A 100 -3.98 7.16 -11.95
CA ALA A 100 -3.66 5.74 -11.88
C ALA A 100 -3.29 5.33 -10.45
N LEU A 101 -3.98 4.30 -9.92
CA LEU A 101 -3.74 3.73 -8.61
C LEU A 101 -3.26 2.28 -8.72
N VAL A 102 -2.11 2.00 -8.10
CA VAL A 102 -1.60 0.63 -7.92
C VAL A 102 -2.19 0.05 -6.63
N PHE A 103 -3.32 -0.65 -6.75
CA PHE A 103 -3.94 -1.30 -5.59
C PHE A 103 -3.15 -2.54 -5.20
N ALA A 104 -2.57 -2.51 -4.00
CA ALA A 104 -1.97 -3.67 -3.37
C ALA A 104 -2.23 -3.59 -1.86
N GLY A 105 -2.74 -4.70 -1.32
CA GLY A 105 -2.91 -4.99 0.09
C GLY A 105 -2.69 -6.48 0.35
N ILE A 106 -3.16 -6.98 1.49
CA ILE A 106 -2.99 -8.41 1.82
C ILE A 106 -3.53 -9.29 0.68
N GLY A 107 -2.74 -10.28 0.25
CA GLY A 107 -3.07 -11.20 -0.85
C GLY A 107 -2.49 -10.81 -2.21
N TYR A 108 -1.86 -9.63 -2.34
CA TYR A 108 -1.31 -9.14 -3.62
C TYR A 108 0.20 -9.34 -3.77
N ILE A 109 0.98 -9.21 -2.69
CA ILE A 109 2.45 -9.35 -2.69
C ILE A 109 2.81 -10.45 -1.70
N GLN A 110 3.18 -11.62 -2.23
CA GLN A 110 3.48 -12.83 -1.47
C GLN A 110 4.55 -12.61 -0.41
N SER A 111 5.59 -11.85 -0.74
CA SER A 111 6.69 -11.48 0.15
C SER A 111 6.22 -10.70 1.38
N VAL A 112 5.26 -9.78 1.18
CA VAL A 112 4.64 -9.02 2.27
C VAL A 112 3.70 -9.91 3.07
N ASP A 113 2.92 -10.76 2.39
CA ASP A 113 2.01 -11.69 3.05
C ASP A 113 2.76 -12.71 3.93
N ASN A 114 3.93 -13.17 3.50
CA ASN A 114 4.81 -14.05 4.28
C ASN A 114 5.29 -13.35 5.56
N TYR A 115 5.76 -12.10 5.44
CA TYR A 115 6.15 -11.29 6.60
C TYR A 115 4.98 -11.15 7.59
N LEU A 116 3.81 -10.78 7.08
CA LEU A 116 2.61 -10.53 7.87
C LEU A 116 2.09 -11.80 8.55
N THR A 117 2.06 -12.93 7.86
CA THR A 117 1.62 -14.22 8.41
C THR A 117 2.54 -14.72 9.51
N ASN A 118 3.86 -14.49 9.39
CA ASN A 118 4.83 -14.87 10.43
C ASN A 118 4.70 -14.00 11.68
N LYS A 119 4.31 -12.73 11.52
CA LYS A 119 4.26 -11.75 12.61
C LYS A 119 2.90 -11.69 13.31
N TYR A 120 1.81 -11.79 12.56
CA TYR A 120 0.46 -11.60 13.06
C TYR A 120 -0.35 -12.89 12.90
N PRO A 121 -0.59 -13.66 14.00
CA PRO A 121 -1.33 -14.92 13.93
C PRO A 121 -2.76 -14.81 13.38
N SER A 122 -3.34 -13.61 13.41
CA SER A 122 -4.64 -13.32 12.80
C SER A 122 -4.60 -13.22 11.28
N ILE A 123 -3.42 -13.21 10.64
CA ILE A 123 -3.25 -13.22 9.20
C ILE A 123 -2.75 -14.60 8.80
N GLN A 124 -3.51 -15.32 7.97
CA GLN A 124 -3.19 -16.70 7.63
C GLN A 124 -3.88 -17.13 6.35
N LEU A 125 -3.41 -18.23 5.75
CA LEU A 125 -4.04 -18.86 4.59
C LEU A 125 -5.42 -19.41 4.97
N LYS A 126 -6.45 -18.99 4.24
CA LYS A 126 -7.82 -19.48 4.43
C LYS A 126 -8.46 -19.78 3.10
N TYR A 127 -9.24 -20.84 3.07
CA TYR A 127 -10.06 -21.21 1.92
C TYR A 127 -11.43 -20.54 2.00
N SER A 128 -11.85 -19.90 0.90
CA SER A 128 -13.20 -19.36 0.74
C SER A 128 -13.99 -20.20 -0.26
N LYS A 129 -15.13 -20.71 0.18
CA LYS A 129 -16.07 -21.43 -0.69
C LYS A 129 -16.69 -20.50 -1.74
N THR A 130 -16.91 -19.23 -1.41
CA THR A 130 -17.57 -18.25 -2.29
C THR A 130 -16.79 -18.01 -3.58
N ILE A 131 -15.46 -18.00 -3.48
CA ILE A 131 -14.56 -17.80 -4.63
C ILE A 131 -13.78 -19.07 -5.01
N ASN A 132 -14.10 -20.19 -4.35
CA ASN A 132 -13.47 -21.50 -4.54
C ASN A 132 -11.93 -21.48 -4.56
N SER A 133 -11.31 -20.70 -3.68
CA SER A 133 -9.85 -20.55 -3.64
C SER A 133 -9.32 -20.26 -2.22
N GLY A 134 -8.02 -20.53 -2.02
CA GLY A 134 -7.29 -20.18 -0.81
C GLY A 134 -6.47 -18.91 -0.99
N TYR A 135 -6.50 -18.01 -0.01
CA TYR A 135 -5.72 -16.79 0.00
C TYR A 135 -5.34 -16.38 1.42
N ILE A 136 -4.27 -15.58 1.55
CA ILE A 136 -3.88 -14.99 2.82
C ILE A 136 -4.93 -13.95 3.19
N ALA A 137 -5.48 -14.06 4.40
CA ALA A 137 -6.55 -13.19 4.86
C ALA A 137 -6.44 -12.90 6.35
N ASN A 138 -7.04 -11.79 6.75
CA ASN A 138 -7.33 -11.56 8.16
C ASN A 138 -8.35 -12.57 8.68
N THR A 139 -8.25 -12.90 9.95
CA THR A 139 -9.13 -13.81 10.68
C THR A 139 -9.44 -13.27 12.06
N CYS A 140 -10.64 -13.57 12.55
CA CYS A 140 -11.07 -13.10 13.85
C CYS A 140 -10.25 -13.75 14.96
N ILE A 141 -9.68 -12.95 15.86
CA ILE A 141 -8.87 -13.42 16.99
C ILE A 141 -9.64 -14.30 17.99
N HIS A 142 -10.98 -14.30 17.92
CA HIS A 142 -11.84 -15.05 18.84
C HIS A 142 -12.45 -16.33 18.25
N CYS A 143 -12.82 -16.31 16.97
CA CYS A 143 -13.55 -17.43 16.34
C CYS A 143 -12.93 -17.92 15.04
N ASN A 144 -11.78 -17.35 14.65
CA ASN A 144 -10.99 -17.73 13.48
C ASN A 144 -11.73 -17.56 12.13
N ALA A 145 -12.85 -16.84 12.12
CA ALA A 145 -13.62 -16.55 10.93
C ALA A 145 -12.86 -15.58 10.03
N LEU A 146 -12.84 -15.87 8.73
CA LEU A 146 -12.24 -15.00 7.70
C LEU A 146 -12.84 -13.59 7.76
N GLN A 147 -12.00 -12.57 7.80
CA GLN A 147 -12.38 -11.15 7.77
C GLN A 147 -11.95 -10.61 6.40
N GLY A 148 -12.70 -10.98 5.35
CA GLY A 148 -12.23 -10.93 3.96
C GLY A 148 -13.36 -11.00 2.89
N LYS A 149 -13.31 -10.30 1.73
CA LYS A 149 -14.48 -9.77 0.98
C LYS A 149 -15.60 -10.81 0.83
N ASN A 150 -16.71 -10.79 1.59
CA ASN A 150 -17.17 -10.12 2.83
C ASN A 150 -16.09 -9.67 3.88
N TYR A 151 -15.50 -8.47 3.68
CA TYR A 151 -14.51 -7.73 4.50
C TYR A 151 -12.98 -7.84 4.28
N ILE A 152 -12.44 -8.02 3.07
CA ILE A 152 -11.05 -7.63 2.75
C ILE A 152 -11.26 -6.19 2.35
N VAL A 153 -10.54 -5.31 3.02
CA VAL A 153 -10.64 -3.90 2.73
C VAL A 153 -9.56 -3.62 1.70
N ASP A 154 -9.97 -3.54 0.45
CA ASP A 154 -9.11 -3.22 -0.69
C ASP A 154 -8.83 -1.70 -0.77
N ASP A 155 -9.78 -0.91 -0.26
CA ASP A 155 -9.66 0.54 -0.07
C ASP A 155 -9.96 0.87 1.40
N PRO A 156 -9.03 1.46 2.19
CA PRO A 156 -9.29 1.91 3.55
C PRO A 156 -10.55 2.79 3.66
N HIS A 157 -10.99 3.45 2.59
CA HIS A 157 -12.26 4.16 2.56
C HIS A 157 -13.50 3.27 2.78
N GLU A 158 -13.46 1.97 2.46
CA GLU A 158 -14.54 1.01 2.78
C GLU A 158 -14.71 0.83 4.31
N ILE A 159 -13.75 1.30 5.11
CA ILE A 159 -13.75 1.22 6.58
C ILE A 159 -14.05 2.56 7.24
N PHE A 160 -13.50 3.64 6.68
CA PHE A 160 -13.29 4.87 7.45
C PHE A 160 -14.35 5.95 7.26
N GLY A 161 -15.41 5.72 6.48
CA GLY A 161 -16.55 6.64 6.36
C GLY A 161 -16.13 8.11 6.14
N ASN A 162 -16.80 9.07 6.80
CA ASN A 162 -16.56 10.53 6.70
C ASN A 162 -15.14 11.02 7.14
N MET A 163 -14.16 10.15 7.41
CA MET A 163 -12.74 10.53 7.59
C MET A 163 -12.06 11.04 6.29
N TYR A 164 -12.85 11.16 5.22
CA TYR A 164 -12.54 11.66 3.89
C TYR A 164 -11.76 12.99 3.82
N ILE A 165 -11.80 13.83 4.86
CA ILE A 165 -11.25 15.20 4.76
C ILE A 165 -9.80 15.32 5.28
N GLN A 166 -9.32 14.37 6.10
CA GLN A 166 -8.02 14.55 6.76
C GLN A 166 -6.83 13.85 6.11
N LYS A 167 -7.01 12.99 5.08
CA LYS A 167 -5.91 12.25 4.43
C LYS A 167 -4.92 11.59 5.42
N CYS A 168 -5.37 11.23 6.62
CA CYS A 168 -4.50 10.88 7.74
C CYS A 168 -4.75 9.43 8.18
N MET A 169 -3.95 8.52 7.61
CA MET A 169 -3.88 7.10 8.04
C MET A 169 -3.03 6.91 9.30
N GLU A 170 -2.46 8.00 9.86
CA GLU A 170 -1.48 7.94 10.95
C GLU A 170 -2.07 7.30 12.21
N LYS A 171 -3.35 7.52 12.51
CA LYS A 171 -4.04 6.86 13.63
C LYS A 171 -4.03 5.33 13.53
N TYR A 172 -4.02 4.80 12.31
CA TYR A 172 -4.05 3.35 12.06
C TYR A 172 -2.67 2.76 11.80
N PHE A 173 -1.64 3.60 11.72
CA PHE A 173 -0.28 3.17 11.45
C PHE A 173 0.22 2.27 12.59
N VAL A 174 0.80 1.13 12.22
CA VAL A 174 1.43 0.19 13.16
C VAL A 174 2.93 0.27 13.02
N GLU A 175 3.43 0.12 11.80
CA GLU A 175 4.85 0.10 11.52
C GLU A 175 5.15 0.36 10.04
N ASN A 176 6.40 0.69 9.75
CA ASN A 176 6.97 0.66 8.41
C ASN A 176 7.92 -0.53 8.31
N VAL A 177 7.66 -1.43 7.36
CA VAL A 177 8.48 -2.62 7.14
C VAL A 177 9.51 -2.31 6.05
N PRO A 178 10.81 -2.30 6.37
CA PRO A 178 11.86 -2.05 5.38
C PRO A 178 11.97 -3.19 4.38
N ASP A 179 12.40 -2.87 3.17
CA ASP A 179 12.53 -3.81 2.04
C ASP A 179 13.41 -5.04 2.35
N TRP A 180 14.46 -4.88 3.16
CA TRP A 180 15.34 -5.99 3.54
C TRP A 180 14.65 -7.10 4.35
N LEU A 181 13.47 -6.82 4.94
CA LEU A 181 12.64 -7.84 5.61
C LEU A 181 11.63 -8.48 4.66
N LEU A 182 11.34 -7.84 3.54
CA LEU A 182 10.29 -8.26 2.61
C LEU A 182 10.87 -9.13 1.48
N ASN A 183 12.08 -8.84 0.98
CA ASN A 183 12.70 -9.59 -0.13
C ASN A 183 11.77 -9.72 -1.36
N ILE A 184 11.09 -8.62 -1.72
CA ILE A 184 10.08 -8.59 -2.78
C ILE A 184 10.73 -8.84 -4.13
N LYS A 185 10.15 -9.76 -4.90
CA LYS A 185 10.64 -10.08 -6.24
C LYS A 185 9.93 -9.26 -7.32
N PRO A 186 10.61 -8.92 -8.43
CA PRO A 186 10.01 -8.14 -9.51
C PRO A 186 8.70 -8.71 -10.06
N GLU A 187 8.61 -10.04 -10.20
CA GLU A 187 7.44 -10.73 -10.72
C GLU A 187 6.18 -10.56 -9.85
N GLU A 188 6.33 -10.24 -8.56
CA GLU A 188 5.20 -9.95 -7.67
C GLU A 188 4.60 -8.57 -7.98
N ILE A 189 5.47 -7.62 -8.33
CA ILE A 189 5.07 -6.26 -8.68
C ILE A 189 4.48 -6.20 -10.09
N ASP A 190 5.01 -7.00 -11.03
CA ASP A 190 4.50 -7.07 -12.41
C ASP A 190 3.00 -7.44 -12.45
N ARG A 191 2.56 -8.28 -11.50
CA ARG A 191 1.16 -8.74 -11.37
C ARG A 191 0.22 -7.70 -10.79
N LEU A 192 0.73 -6.61 -10.23
CA LEU A 192 -0.11 -5.57 -9.65
C LEU A 192 -0.86 -4.83 -10.75
N GLY A 193 -2.19 -4.96 -10.71
CA GLY A 193 -3.11 -4.22 -11.55
C GLY A 193 -3.11 -2.73 -11.23
N ILE A 194 -3.60 -1.95 -12.18
CA ILE A 194 -3.80 -0.51 -12.02
C ILE A 194 -5.26 -0.23 -12.28
N LEU A 195 -5.84 0.56 -11.38
CA LEU A 195 -7.17 1.11 -11.55
C LEU A 195 -7.02 2.58 -11.91
N TYR A 196 -7.67 2.97 -13.01
CA TYR A 196 -7.77 4.36 -13.41
C TYR A 196 -9.00 4.99 -12.78
N ILE A 197 -8.81 6.10 -12.07
CA ILE A 197 -9.94 6.89 -11.57
C ILE A 197 -10.27 7.90 -12.67
N SER A 198 -11.44 7.72 -13.29
CA SER A 198 -12.06 8.66 -14.24
C SER A 198 -12.71 9.83 -13.52
#